data_AF-A0A1S3K9M8-F1
#
_entry.id   AF-A0A1S3K9M8-F1
#
_cell.length_a   1.000
_cell.length_b   1.000
_cell.length_c   1.000
_cell.angle_alpha   90.00
_cell.angle_beta   90.00
_cell.angle_gamma   90.00
#
_symmetry.space_group_name_H-M   'P 1'
#
loop_
_entity.id
_entity.type
_entity.pdbx_description
1 polymer ?
#
loop_
_entity_poly.entity_id
_entity_poly.type
_entity_poly.pdbx_seq_one_letter_code
_entity_poly.pdbx_strand_id
1 'polypeptide(L)'
;MEAKSLDLMESRLDLLENLIFGNADKDATYPKCVEALSEHHNKLSSATDGKTKVSQVLKRLSEIESYLDPKTADELALTDEAKANILLAEEENIKKLAKDLEEIHKSTDVFESEHIKAAPSLAGKLHLLSQVQIEQQDKTCELSEETKKLLQSYNSIVALISRQFVKWDEMLTQAERAAAK
;
A
#
# COMPACT_ATOMS: atom_id res chain seq x y z
N MET A 1 -5.88 6.28 14.80
CA MET A 1 -4.93 5.29 15.36
C MET A 1 -5.01 5.24 16.90
N GLU A 2 -5.32 6.37 17.57
CA GLU A 2 -5.50 6.44 19.03
C GLU A 2 -6.73 5.68 19.57
N ALA A 3 -7.89 5.73 18.89
CA ALA A 3 -9.10 5.05 19.34
C ALA A 3 -8.92 3.53 19.54
N LYS A 4 -8.21 2.86 18.61
CA LYS A 4 -7.95 1.42 18.68
C LYS A 4 -7.02 1.03 19.84
N SER A 5 -6.16 1.95 20.29
CA SER A 5 -5.31 1.76 21.46
C SER A 5 -6.08 1.97 22.76
N LEU A 6 -7.06 2.88 22.75
CA LEU A 6 -7.92 3.16 23.91
C LEU A 6 -8.87 1.98 24.15
N ASP A 7 -9.52 1.47 23.11
CA ASP A 7 -10.41 0.31 23.17
C ASP A 7 -9.67 -0.96 23.66
N LEU A 8 -8.44 -1.16 23.21
CA LEU A 8 -7.63 -2.30 23.63
C LEU A 8 -7.18 -2.17 25.09
N MET A 9 -6.96 -0.94 25.56
CA MET A 9 -6.59 -0.69 26.95
C MET A 9 -7.80 -0.86 27.87
N GLU A 10 -8.97 -0.39 27.45
CA GLU A 10 -10.24 -0.55 28.17
C GLU A 10 -10.63 -2.02 28.28
N SER A 11 -10.51 -2.80 27.20
CA SER A 11 -10.75 -4.25 27.24
C SER A 11 -9.79 -4.99 28.18
N ARG A 12 -8.52 -4.57 28.24
CA ARG A 12 -7.55 -5.14 29.19
C ARG A 12 -7.88 -4.75 30.63
N LEU A 13 -8.32 -3.52 30.86
CA LEU A 13 -8.75 -3.03 32.16
C LEU A 13 -9.95 -3.82 32.67
N ASP A 14 -10.96 -4.02 31.82
CA ASP A 14 -12.15 -4.81 32.14
C ASP A 14 -11.79 -6.26 32.51
N LEU A 15 -10.86 -6.88 31.79
CA LEU A 15 -10.39 -8.22 32.12
C LEU A 15 -9.68 -8.26 33.48
N LEU A 16 -8.81 -7.27 33.76
CA LEU A 16 -8.10 -7.17 35.04
C LEU A 16 -9.06 -6.92 36.20
N GLU A 17 -10.05 -6.05 36.01
CA GLU A 17 -11.08 -5.76 37.01
C GLU A 17 -11.95 -6.99 37.28
N ASN A 18 -12.39 -7.69 36.24
CA ASN A 18 -13.14 -8.94 36.39
C ASN A 18 -12.31 -10.03 37.07
N LEU A 19 -10.98 -10.04 36.89
CA LEU A 19 -10.11 -11.05 37.51
C LEU A 19 -9.87 -10.78 39.01
N ILE A 20 -9.88 -9.52 39.44
CA ILE A 20 -9.64 -9.11 40.82
C ILE A 20 -10.93 -9.03 41.64
N PHE A 21 -11.98 -8.44 41.07
CA PHE A 21 -13.26 -8.21 41.76
C PHE A 21 -14.29 -9.31 41.46
N GLY A 22 -14.10 -10.09 40.40
CA GLY A 22 -15.06 -11.13 40.01
C GLY A 22 -16.43 -10.54 39.74
N ASN A 23 -17.44 -11.01 40.49
CA ASN A 23 -18.83 -10.55 40.41
C ASN A 23 -19.21 -9.60 41.58
N ALA A 24 -18.23 -9.06 42.30
CA ALA A 24 -18.44 -8.13 43.42
C ALA A 24 -18.44 -6.67 42.95
N ASP A 25 -19.11 -5.78 43.70
CA ASP A 25 -19.20 -4.35 43.38
C ASP A 25 -17.82 -3.69 43.39
N LYS A 26 -17.45 -3.13 42.23
CA LYS A 26 -16.14 -2.53 41.92
C LYS A 26 -15.77 -1.35 42.84
N ASP A 27 -16.78 -0.68 43.42
CA ASP A 27 -16.60 0.53 44.26
C ASP A 27 -16.79 0.29 45.77
N ALA A 28 -17.32 -0.86 46.18
CA ALA A 28 -17.75 -1.07 47.57
C ALA A 28 -16.70 -1.81 48.43
N THR A 29 -15.91 -2.70 47.82
CA THR A 29 -14.97 -3.56 48.57
C THR A 29 -13.68 -3.68 47.80
N TYR A 30 -12.60 -3.05 48.28
CA TYR A 30 -11.25 -3.36 47.81
C TYR A 30 -10.79 -4.64 48.50
N PRO A 31 -10.75 -5.81 47.81
CA PRO A 31 -10.18 -7.00 48.39
C PRO A 31 -8.71 -6.71 48.70
N LYS A 32 -8.27 -7.00 49.92
CA LYS A 32 -6.86 -6.90 50.29
C LYS A 32 -6.08 -8.08 49.70
N CYS A 33 -6.00 -8.13 48.37
CA CYS A 33 -5.41 -9.25 47.62
C CYS A 33 -3.98 -9.56 48.09
N VAL A 34 -3.21 -8.54 48.47
CA VAL A 34 -1.84 -8.71 48.97
C VAL A 34 -1.82 -9.36 50.35
N GLU A 35 -2.71 -8.98 51.27
CA GLU A 35 -2.80 -9.59 52.59
C GLU A 35 -3.32 -11.03 52.49
N ALA A 36 -4.35 -11.28 51.69
CA ALA A 36 -4.87 -12.63 51.45
C ALA A 36 -3.84 -13.53 50.76
N LEU A 37 -3.13 -13.02 49.74
CA LEU A 37 -2.07 -13.75 49.06
C LEU A 37 -0.90 -14.04 50.00
N SER A 38 -0.51 -13.07 50.85
CA SER A 38 0.52 -13.28 51.88
C SER A 38 0.07 -14.33 52.90
N GLU A 39 -1.19 -14.31 53.34
CA GLU A 39 -1.73 -15.31 54.26
C GLU A 39 -1.76 -16.71 53.62
N HIS A 40 -2.17 -16.82 52.36
CA HIS A 40 -2.14 -18.08 51.61
C HIS A 40 -0.71 -18.57 51.34
N HIS A 41 0.22 -17.66 51.02
CA HIS A 41 1.64 -17.97 50.88
C HIS A 41 2.24 -18.47 52.20
N ASN A 42 1.92 -17.82 53.32
CA ASN A 42 2.37 -18.23 54.65
C ASN A 42 1.78 -19.58 55.05
N LYS A 43 0.49 -19.82 54.78
CA LYS A 43 -0.16 -21.13 54.97
C LYS A 43 0.50 -22.21 54.12
N LEU A 44 0.78 -21.92 52.84
CA LEU A 44 1.47 -22.84 51.94
C LEU A 44 2.91 -23.10 52.38
N SER A 45 3.63 -22.07 52.81
CA SER A 45 4.99 -22.17 53.36
C SER A 45 4.99 -23.02 54.62
N SER A 46 4.09 -22.77 55.58
CA SER A 46 3.96 -23.60 56.79
C SER A 46 3.53 -25.04 56.51
N ALA A 47 2.74 -25.29 55.46
CA ALA A 47 2.29 -26.63 55.07
C ALA A 47 3.37 -27.41 54.30
N THR A 48 4.34 -26.69 53.73
CA THR A 48 5.50 -27.28 53.03
C THR A 48 6.73 -27.35 53.93
N ASP A 49 6.75 -26.62 55.04
CA ASP A 49 7.78 -26.72 56.07
C ASP A 49 7.71 -28.10 56.73
N GLY A 50 8.78 -28.88 56.59
CA GLY A 50 8.84 -30.30 57.00
C GLY A 50 8.55 -31.32 55.88
N LYS A 51 8.06 -30.90 54.70
CA LYS A 51 7.89 -31.75 53.50
C LYS A 51 8.90 -31.37 52.42
N THR A 52 10.16 -31.74 52.63
CA THR A 52 11.29 -31.45 51.72
C THR A 52 11.02 -31.83 50.26
N LYS A 53 10.35 -32.97 50.02
CA LYS A 53 9.95 -33.42 48.67
C LYS A 53 8.95 -32.48 48.01
N VAL A 54 7.99 -31.94 48.75
CA VAL A 54 6.98 -31.01 48.22
C VAL A 54 7.60 -29.65 47.93
N SER A 55 8.47 -29.15 48.82
CA SER A 55 9.24 -27.93 48.57
C SER A 55 10.14 -28.06 47.33
N GLN A 56 10.76 -29.22 47.12
CA GLN A 56 11.57 -29.49 45.93
C GLN A 56 10.74 -29.54 44.64
N VAL A 57 9.54 -30.12 44.68
CA VAL A 57 8.62 -30.13 43.53
C VAL A 57 8.08 -28.72 43.25
N LEU A 58 7.77 -27.92 44.27
CA LEU A 58 7.28 -26.56 44.10
C LEU A 58 8.35 -25.63 43.48
N LYS A 59 9.62 -25.85 43.81
CA LYS A 59 10.76 -25.18 43.14
C LYS A 59 10.94 -25.65 41.69
N ARG A 60 10.68 -26.93 41.43
CA ARG A 60 10.70 -27.49 40.07
C ARG A 60 9.45 -27.18 39.27
N LEU A 61 8.41 -26.62 39.88
CA LEU A 61 7.16 -26.30 39.19
C LEU A 61 7.40 -25.26 38.09
N SER A 62 8.25 -24.25 38.34
CA SER A 62 8.62 -23.26 37.33
C SER A 62 9.46 -23.87 36.20
N GLU A 63 10.32 -24.85 36.50
CA GLU A 63 11.07 -25.59 35.49
C GLU A 63 10.11 -26.46 34.66
N ILE A 64 9.17 -27.16 35.30
CA ILE A 64 8.16 -28.00 34.65
C ILE A 64 7.22 -27.15 33.79
N GLU A 65 6.83 -25.96 34.25
CA GLU A 65 6.05 -24.99 33.49
C GLU A 65 6.84 -24.51 32.25
N SER A 66 8.14 -24.29 32.39
CA SER A 66 9.02 -24.01 31.24
C SER A 66 9.11 -25.19 30.29
N TYR A 67 9.10 -26.44 30.74
CA TYR A 67 9.11 -27.62 29.87
C TYR A 67 7.74 -27.90 29.21
N LEU A 68 6.67 -27.30 29.72
CA LEU A 68 5.31 -27.34 29.15
C LEU A 68 5.07 -26.24 28.12
N ASP A 69 5.99 -25.28 27.97
CA ASP A 69 5.92 -24.28 26.90
C ASP A 69 6.10 -25.02 25.54
N PRO A 70 5.12 -24.94 24.63
CA PRO A 70 5.18 -25.60 23.32
C PRO A 70 6.47 -25.31 22.55
N LYS A 71 7.06 -24.12 22.75
CA LYS A 71 8.29 -23.70 22.07
C LYS A 71 9.51 -24.54 22.48
N THR A 72 9.62 -24.89 23.76
CA THR A 72 10.70 -25.76 24.26
C THR A 72 10.46 -27.23 23.94
N ALA A 73 9.19 -27.65 23.86
CA ALA A 73 8.85 -29.00 23.43
C ALA A 73 9.21 -29.24 21.96
N ASP A 74 8.98 -28.25 21.08
CA ASP A 74 9.37 -28.32 19.67
C ASP A 74 10.90 -28.34 19.48
N GLU A 75 11.63 -27.57 20.28
CA GLU A 75 13.10 -27.52 20.22
C GLU A 75 13.76 -28.82 20.74
N LEU A 76 13.16 -29.49 21.73
CA LEU A 76 13.56 -30.82 22.21
C LEU A 76 13.11 -31.96 21.28
N ALA A 77 11.95 -31.83 20.63
CA ALA A 77 11.38 -32.87 19.79
C ALA A 77 12.06 -32.99 18.43
N LEU A 78 12.75 -31.94 17.97
CA LEU A 78 13.47 -31.96 16.71
C LEU A 78 14.84 -32.62 16.89
N THR A 79 14.89 -33.94 16.66
CA THR A 79 16.14 -34.71 16.64
C THR A 79 17.09 -34.13 15.59
N ASP A 80 18.40 -34.25 15.83
CA ASP A 80 19.41 -33.71 14.90
C ASP A 80 19.32 -34.35 13.50
N GLU A 81 18.82 -35.58 13.43
CA GLU A 81 18.50 -36.27 12.18
C GLU A 81 17.27 -35.68 11.47
N ALA A 82 16.25 -35.25 12.22
CA ALA A 82 15.10 -34.51 11.66
C ALA A 82 15.52 -33.13 11.14
N LYS A 83 16.41 -32.42 11.86
CA LYS A 83 17.01 -31.15 11.39
C LYS A 83 17.79 -31.36 10.08
N ALA A 84 18.58 -32.42 9.99
CA ALA A 84 19.33 -32.75 8.77
C ALA A 84 18.41 -33.06 7.59
N ASN A 85 17.34 -33.83 7.83
CA ASN A 85 16.35 -34.13 6.79
C ASN A 85 15.56 -32.89 6.33
N ILE A 86 15.20 -32.00 7.26
CA ILE A 86 14.56 -30.71 6.91
C ILE A 86 15.52 -29.84 6.10
N LEU A 87 16.79 -29.77 6.49
CA LEU A 87 17.80 -29.01 5.76
C LEU A 87 17.99 -29.56 4.33
N LEU A 88 18.04 -30.88 4.16
CA LEU A 88 18.14 -31.52 2.85
C LEU A 88 16.87 -31.33 2.01
N ALA A 89 15.69 -31.39 2.62
CA ALA A 89 14.43 -31.14 1.94
C ALA A 89 14.29 -29.68 1.48
N GLU A 90 14.78 -28.73 2.28
CA GLU A 90 14.75 -27.30 1.98
C GLU A 90 16.00 -26.80 1.25
N GLU A 91 16.99 -27.65 0.95
CA GLU A 91 18.26 -27.25 0.33
C GLU A 91 18.03 -26.56 -1.02
N GLU A 92 17.14 -27.11 -1.85
CA GLU A 92 16.82 -26.53 -3.16
C GLU A 92 16.13 -25.17 -3.01
N ASN A 93 15.27 -25.02 -2.01
CA ASN A 93 14.55 -23.78 -1.72
C ASN A 93 15.50 -22.70 -1.19
N ILE A 94 16.41 -23.06 -0.28
CA ILE A 94 17.44 -22.15 0.23
C ILE A 94 18.36 -21.68 -0.90
N LYS A 95 18.73 -22.58 -1.82
CA LYS A 95 19.53 -22.22 -3.01
C LYS A 95 18.79 -21.29 -3.97
N LYS A 96 17.49 -21.54 -4.22
CA LYS A 96 16.64 -20.65 -5.02
C LYS A 96 16.55 -19.27 -4.38
N LEU A 97 16.24 -19.22 -3.09
CA LEU A 97 16.13 -17.96 -2.36
C LEU A 97 17.46 -17.19 -2.37
N ALA A 98 18.59 -17.85 -2.18
CA ALA A 98 19.91 -17.22 -2.26
C ALA A 98 20.19 -16.64 -3.65
N LYS A 99 19.84 -17.38 -4.71
CA LYS A 99 19.99 -16.92 -6.09
C LYS A 99 19.11 -15.71 -6.39
N ASP A 100 17.84 -15.76 -5.98
CA ASP A 100 16.89 -14.67 -6.15
C ASP A 100 17.36 -13.41 -5.39
N LEU A 101 17.90 -13.58 -4.18
CA LEU A 101 18.46 -12.50 -3.37
C LEU A 101 19.72 -11.91 -4.03
N GLU A 102 20.56 -12.73 -4.66
CA GLU A 102 21.72 -12.27 -5.44
C GLU A 102 21.30 -11.51 -6.71
N GLU A 103 20.24 -11.96 -7.39
CA GLU A 103 19.65 -11.24 -8.54
C GLU A 103 19.03 -9.90 -8.12
N ILE A 104 18.35 -9.86 -6.97
CA ILE A 104 17.83 -8.62 -6.38
C ILE A 104 18.98 -7.68 -6.01
N HIS A 105 20.06 -8.21 -5.41
CA HIS A 105 21.21 -7.39 -5.04
C HIS A 105 21.88 -6.77 -6.27
N LYS A 106 22.07 -7.54 -7.34
CA LYS A 106 22.56 -7.03 -8.64
C LYS A 106 21.62 -5.97 -9.25
N SER A 107 20.32 -6.10 -9.02
CA SER A 107 19.31 -5.15 -9.51
C SER A 107 19.15 -3.92 -8.61
N THR A 108 19.73 -3.92 -7.41
CA THR A 108 19.62 -2.81 -6.45
C THR A 108 20.28 -1.54 -6.98
N ASP A 109 21.41 -1.67 -7.71
CA ASP A 109 22.07 -0.54 -8.37
C ASP A 109 21.17 0.14 -9.41
N VAL A 110 20.26 -0.61 -10.05
CA VAL A 110 19.28 -0.07 -11.00
C VAL A 110 18.19 0.69 -10.28
N PHE A 111 17.70 0.18 -9.14
CA PHE A 111 16.71 0.87 -8.30
C PHE A 111 17.28 2.15 -7.67
N GLU A 112 18.57 2.16 -7.35
CA GLU A 112 19.24 3.33 -6.79
C GLU A 112 19.68 4.35 -7.83
N SER A 113 19.54 4.04 -9.13
CA SER A 113 19.95 4.91 -10.21
C SER A 113 19.33 6.30 -10.06
N GLU A 114 20.16 7.33 -10.21
CA GLU A 114 19.76 8.73 -10.07
C GLU A 114 18.61 9.10 -11.02
N HIS A 115 18.44 8.37 -12.12
CA HIS A 115 17.45 8.64 -13.15
C HIS A 115 16.03 8.28 -12.68
N ILE A 116 15.90 7.20 -11.90
CA ILE A 116 14.63 6.83 -11.25
C ILE A 116 14.34 7.79 -10.09
N LYS A 117 15.36 8.14 -9.30
CA LYS A 117 15.23 9.14 -8.21
C LYS A 117 14.88 10.54 -8.72
N ALA A 118 15.35 10.91 -9.92
CA ALA A 118 15.07 12.21 -10.54
C ALA A 118 13.71 12.27 -11.26
N ALA A 119 13.05 11.13 -11.52
CA ALA A 119 11.78 11.09 -12.24
C ALA A 119 10.66 11.95 -11.61
N PRO A 120 10.47 12.00 -10.28
CA PRO A 120 9.50 12.90 -9.65
C PRO A 120 9.81 14.39 -9.87
N SER A 121 11.09 14.76 -9.97
CA SER A 121 11.50 16.15 -10.24
C SER A 121 11.18 16.58 -11.68
N LEU A 122 11.20 15.63 -12.62
CA LEU A 122 10.84 15.82 -14.03
C LEU A 122 9.32 15.84 -14.23
N ALA A 123 8.55 15.17 -13.37
CA ALA A 123 7.09 15.13 -13.45
C ALA A 123 6.45 16.53 -13.35
N GLY A 124 6.98 17.41 -12.49
CA GLY A 124 6.49 18.80 -12.38
C GLY A 124 6.70 19.60 -13.67
N LYS A 125 7.87 19.46 -14.32
CA LYS A 125 8.15 20.09 -15.62
C LYS A 125 7.30 19.51 -16.74
N LEU A 126 7.08 18.19 -16.72
CA LEU A 126 6.21 17.51 -17.69
C LEU A 126 4.75 17.98 -17.56
N HIS A 127 4.26 18.21 -16.34
CA HIS A 127 2.92 18.71 -16.12
C HIS A 127 2.72 20.12 -16.71
N LEU A 128 3.67 21.03 -16.45
CA LEU A 128 3.67 22.37 -17.06
C LEU A 128 3.73 22.30 -18.59
N LEU A 129 4.59 21.43 -19.14
CA LEU A 129 4.68 21.23 -20.58
C LEU A 129 3.37 20.67 -21.16
N SER A 130 2.74 19.72 -20.47
CA SER A 130 1.45 19.16 -20.87
C SER A 130 0.35 20.22 -20.91
N GLN A 131 0.34 21.15 -19.96
CA GLN A 131 -0.61 22.26 -19.96
C GLN A 131 -0.39 23.17 -21.17
N VAL A 132 0.86 23.55 -21.44
CA VAL A 132 1.21 24.36 -22.61
C VAL A 132 0.85 23.64 -23.91
N GLN A 133 1.06 22.33 -23.98
CA GLN A 133 0.73 21.53 -25.16
C GLN A 133 -0.78 21.53 -25.44
N ILE A 134 -1.61 21.43 -24.41
CA ILE A 134 -3.07 21.51 -24.55
C ILE A 134 -3.46 22.89 -25.11
N GLU A 135 -2.95 23.97 -24.54
CA GLU A 135 -3.24 25.32 -25.02
C GLU A 135 -2.78 25.54 -26.48
N GLN A 136 -1.63 24.99 -26.86
CA GLN A 136 -1.14 25.06 -28.24
C GLN A 136 -2.02 24.27 -29.20
N GLN A 137 -2.51 23.10 -28.77
CA GLN A 137 -3.40 22.27 -29.57
C GLN A 137 -4.74 22.97 -29.82
N ASP A 138 -5.33 23.59 -28.79
CA ASP A 138 -6.57 24.34 -28.90
C ASP A 138 -6.42 25.52 -29.87
N LYS A 139 -5.37 26.35 -29.68
CA LYS A 139 -5.06 27.49 -30.58
C LYS A 139 -4.83 27.05 -32.02
N THR A 140 -4.16 25.91 -32.23
CA THR A 140 -3.91 25.37 -33.57
C THR A 140 -5.22 24.91 -34.22
N CYS A 141 -6.12 24.32 -33.44
CA CYS A 141 -7.44 23.90 -33.91
C CYS A 141 -8.28 25.11 -34.35
N GLU A 142 -8.35 26.15 -33.51
CA GLU A 142 -9.05 27.40 -33.81
C GLU A 142 -8.51 28.07 -35.07
N LEU A 143 -7.18 28.25 -35.17
CA LEU A 143 -6.55 28.86 -36.33
C LEU A 143 -6.78 28.05 -37.62
N SER A 144 -6.76 26.72 -37.52
CA SER A 144 -7.04 25.83 -38.64
C SER A 144 -8.48 25.98 -39.12
N GLU A 145 -9.45 26.08 -38.20
CA GLU A 145 -10.85 26.34 -38.55
C GLU A 145 -11.04 27.70 -39.21
N GLU A 146 -10.44 28.76 -38.67
CA GLU A 146 -10.51 30.11 -39.25
C GLU A 146 -9.92 30.13 -40.67
N THR A 147 -8.75 29.52 -40.84
CA THR A 147 -8.09 29.41 -42.15
C THR A 147 -8.96 28.64 -43.13
N LYS A 148 -9.60 27.56 -42.70
CA LYS A 148 -10.53 26.78 -43.53
C LYS A 148 -11.76 27.60 -43.92
N LYS A 149 -12.36 28.36 -42.99
CA LYS A 149 -13.49 29.27 -43.26
C LYS A 149 -13.11 30.35 -44.27
N LEU A 150 -11.92 30.93 -44.12
CA LEU A 150 -11.40 31.93 -45.04
C LEU A 150 -11.17 31.34 -46.44
N LEU A 151 -10.57 30.15 -46.52
CA LEU A 151 -10.34 29.45 -47.78
C LEU A 151 -11.66 29.10 -48.49
N GLN A 152 -12.67 28.66 -47.74
CA GLN A 152 -14.01 28.41 -48.27
C GLN A 152 -14.67 29.68 -48.81
N SER A 153 -14.53 30.79 -48.09
CA SER A 153 -15.05 32.10 -48.51
C SER A 153 -14.37 32.56 -49.79
N TYR A 154 -13.04 32.45 -49.85
CA TYR A 154 -12.26 32.76 -51.05
C TYR A 154 -12.69 31.90 -52.24
N ASN A 155 -12.81 30.58 -52.06
CA ASN A 155 -13.24 29.66 -53.10
C ASN A 155 -14.65 30.01 -53.63
N SER A 156 -15.57 30.36 -52.72
CA SER A 156 -16.92 30.80 -53.08
C SER A 156 -16.90 32.08 -53.91
N ILE A 157 -16.12 33.08 -53.50
CA ILE A 157 -15.96 34.35 -54.22
C ILE A 157 -15.40 34.10 -55.62
N VAL A 158 -14.33 33.31 -55.74
CA VAL A 158 -13.74 32.95 -57.04
C VAL A 158 -14.75 32.23 -57.93
N ALA A 159 -15.52 31.28 -57.39
CA ALA A 159 -16.53 30.56 -58.15
C ALA A 159 -17.69 31.46 -58.61
N LEU A 160 -18.07 32.48 -57.82
CA LEU A 160 -19.07 33.48 -58.20
C LEU A 160 -18.54 34.40 -59.29
N ILE A 161 -17.32 34.90 -59.14
CA ILE A 161 -16.65 35.75 -60.11
C ILE A 161 -16.50 35.01 -61.46
N SER A 162 -16.03 33.77 -61.46
CA SER A 162 -15.91 32.96 -62.68
C SER A 162 -17.26 32.77 -63.37
N ARG A 163 -18.34 32.48 -62.61
CA ARG A 163 -19.69 32.39 -63.17
C ARG A 163 -20.18 33.72 -63.73
N GLN A 164 -19.86 34.84 -63.07
CA GLN A 164 -20.24 36.16 -63.55
C GLN A 164 -19.49 36.55 -64.83
N PHE A 165 -18.21 36.22 -64.94
CA PHE A 165 -17.43 36.43 -66.16
C PHE A 165 -17.99 35.62 -67.33
N VAL A 166 -18.35 34.35 -67.12
CA VAL A 166 -18.98 33.53 -68.18
C VAL A 166 -20.31 34.15 -68.64
N LYS A 167 -21.15 34.62 -67.71
CA LYS A 167 -22.40 35.31 -68.06
C LYS A 167 -22.17 36.61 -68.82
N TRP A 168 -21.17 37.39 -68.41
CA TRP A 168 -20.82 38.63 -69.10
C TRP A 168 -20.29 38.35 -70.51
N ASP A 169 -19.45 37.33 -70.68
CA ASP A 169 -18.93 36.90 -71.98
C ASP A 169 -20.05 36.42 -72.93
N GLU A 170 -21.02 35.66 -72.40
CA GLU A 170 -22.18 35.23 -73.17
C GLU A 170 -23.06 36.41 -73.61
N MET A 171 -23.33 37.37 -72.71
CA MET A 171 -24.06 38.59 -73.06
C MET A 171 -23.31 39.46 -74.07
N LEU A 172 -21.98 39.59 -73.94
CA LEU A 172 -21.15 40.31 -74.89
C LEU A 172 -21.21 39.66 -76.27
N THR A 173 -21.04 38.34 -76.33
CA THR A 173 -21.12 37.56 -77.57
C THR A 173 -22.49 37.70 -78.23
N GLN A 174 -23.58 37.70 -77.46
CA GLN A 174 -24.93 37.92 -77.99
C GLN A 174 -25.10 39.34 -78.56
N ALA A 175 -24.60 40.37 -77.87
CA ALA A 175 -24.64 41.75 -78.34
C ALA A 175 -23.81 41.95 -79.62
N GLU A 176 -22.62 41.36 -79.70
CA GLU A 176 -21.77 41.39 -80.90
C GLU A 176 -22.45 40.72 -82.10
N ARG A 177 -23.08 39.56 -81.89
CA ARG A 177 -23.84 38.86 -82.95
C ARG A 177 -25.06 39.65 -83.41
N ALA A 178 -25.71 40.39 -82.52
CA ALA A 178 -26.84 41.24 -82.86
C ALA A 178 -26.42 42.50 -83.62
N ALA A 179 -25.25 43.06 -83.30
CA ALA A 179 -24.67 44.22 -83.98
C ALA A 179 -24.00 43.89 -85.32
N ALA A 180 -23.60 42.63 -85.54
CA ALA A 180 -23.01 42.14 -86.79
C ALA A 180 -24.04 41.74 -87.87
N LYS A 181 -25.32 42.08 -87.67
CA LYS A 181 -26.45 41.81 -88.58
C LYS A 181 -26.98 43.11 -89.16
#